data_AF-A0A644X2G1-F1
#
_entry.id   AF-A0A644X2G1-F1
#
_cell.length_a   1.000
_cell.length_b   1.000
_cell.length_c   1.000
_cell.angle_alpha   90.00
_cell.angle_beta   90.00
_cell.angle_gamma   90.00
#
_symmetry.space_group_name_H-M   'P 1'
#
loop_
_entity.id
_entity.type
_entity.pdbx_description
1 polymer ?
#
loop_
_entity_poly.entity_id
_entity_poly.type
_entity_poly.pdbx_seq_one_letter_code
_entity_poly.pdbx_strand_id
1 'polypeptide(L)' 'MSRWKRIKEALKRYLEQLGTSNKELFGSGRPDCCTLNKQGIDKRKN' A
#
# COMPACT_ATOMS: atom_id res chain seq x y z
N MET A 1 12.01 -18.75 19.93
CA MET A 1 11.41 -18.72 18.57
C MET A 1 12.53 -18.68 17.52
N SER A 2 12.45 -19.49 16.47
CA SER A 2 13.43 -19.49 15.37
C SER A 2 13.56 -18.09 14.73
N ARG A 3 14.78 -17.69 14.34
CA ARG A 3 15.04 -16.41 13.64
C ARG A 3 14.16 -16.23 12.40
N TRP A 4 13.85 -17.32 11.71
CA TRP A 4 12.91 -17.35 10.58
C TRP A 4 11.47 -17.00 10.95
N LYS A 5 11.00 -17.38 12.15
CA LYS A 5 9.67 -16.99 12.63
C LYS A 5 9.60 -15.47 12.85
N ARG A 6 10.63 -14.89 13.46
CA ARG A 6 10.72 -13.44 13.68
C ARG A 6 10.72 -12.65 12.37
N ILE A 7 11.46 -13.10 11.36
CA ILE A 7 11.48 -12.47 10.04
C ILE A 7 10.10 -12.56 9.37
N LYS A 8 9.44 -13.73 9.42
CA LYS A 8 8.09 -13.90 8.87
C LYS A 8 7.07 -13.00 9.57
N GLU A 9 7.15 -12.84 10.89
CA GLU A 9 6.25 -11.95 11.63
C GLU A 9 6.49 -10.48 11.29
N ALA A 10 7.75 -10.05 11.16
CA ALA A 10 8.09 -8.70 10.75
C ALA A 10 7.58 -8.39 9.33
N LEU A 11 7.78 -9.32 8.39
CA LEU A 11 7.29 -9.21 7.01
C LEU A 11 5.75 -9.16 6.98
N LYS A 12 5.08 -9.99 7.78
CA LYS A 12 3.63 -10.00 7.87
C LYS A 12 3.09 -8.64 8.32
N ARG A 13 3.64 -8.09 9.40
CA ARG A 13 3.26 -6.75 9.91
C ARG A 13 3.49 -5.66 8.86
N TYR A 14 4.61 -5.71 8.15
CA TYR A 14 4.91 -4.77 7.09
C TYR A 14 3.90 -4.84 5.93
N LEU A 15 3.55 -6.06 5.48
CA LEU A 15 2.55 -6.26 4.43
C LEU A 15 1.15 -5.83 4.89
N GLU A 16 0.80 -6.03 6.17
CA GLU A 16 -0.46 -5.55 6.73
C GLU A 16 -0.52 -4.02 6.75
N GLN A 17 0.57 -3.33 7.14
CA GLN A 17 0.66 -1.88 7.09
C GLN A 17 0.57 -1.35 5.65
N LEU A 18 1.30 -1.95 4.71
CA LEU A 18 1.20 -1.61 3.30
C LEU A 18 -0.22 -1.78 2.77
N GLY A 19 -0.88 -2.90 3.11
CA GLY A 19 -2.26 -3.15 2.70
C GLY A 19 -3.23 -2.10 3.23
N THR A 20 -3.07 -1.67 4.49
CA THR A 20 -3.87 -0.60 5.09
C THR A 20 -3.63 0.74 4.39
N SER A 21 -2.36 1.15 4.20
CA SER A 21 -2.05 2.39 3.49
C SER A 21 -2.53 2.37 2.05
N ASN A 22 -2.46 1.23 1.36
CA ASN A 22 -2.98 1.10 0.01
C ASN A 22 -4.51 1.25 -0.03
N LYS A 23 -5.22 0.72 0.98
CA LYS A 23 -6.67 0.92 1.11
C LYS A 23 -7.03 2.37 1.44
N GLU A 24 -6.25 3.06 2.25
CA GLU A 24 -6.47 4.49 2.52
C GLU A 24 -6.27 5.34 1.27
N LEU A 25 -5.23 5.04 0.47
CA LEU A 25 -4.88 5.81 -0.72
C LEU A 25 -5.73 5.50 -1.96
N PHE A 26 -6.21 4.26 -2.09
CA PHE A 26 -6.88 3.76 -3.30
C PHE A 26 -8.27 3.15 -3.04
N GLY A 27 -8.72 3.10 -1.78
CA GLY A 27 -9.99 2.48 -1.38
C GLY A 27 -9.93 0.95 -1.39
N SER A 28 -11.11 0.31 -1.36
CA SER A 28 -11.26 -1.14 -1.49
C SER A 28 -11.17 -1.66 -2.93
N GLY A 29 -10.97 -0.76 -3.90
CA GLY A 29 -10.78 -1.10 -5.30
C GLY A 29 -9.34 -1.50 -5.60
N ARG A 30 -9.14 -2.38 -6.58
CA ARG A 30 -7.80 -2.63 -7.13
C ARG A 30 -7.40 -1.36 -7.88
N PRO A 31 -6.25 -0.72 -7.57
CA PRO A 31 -5.86 0.51 -8.24
C PRO A 31 -5.69 0.23 -9.74
N ASP A 32 -6.59 0.78 -10.53
CA ASP A 32 -6.51 0.76 -11.98
C ASP A 32 -5.63 1.91 -12.47
N CYS A 33 -5.08 1.74 -13.68
CA CYS A 33 -4.20 2.72 -14.32
C CYS A 33 -4.84 4.12 -14.39
N CYS A 34 -6.17 4.20 -14.52
CA CYS A 34 -6.89 5.46 -14.60
C CYS A 34 -6.97 6.15 -13.21
N THR A 35 -7.17 5.38 -12.15
CA THR A 35 -7.17 5.87 -10.76
C THR A 35 -5.79 6.36 -10.32
N LEU A 36 -4.72 5.65 -10.71
CA LEU A 36 -3.34 6.05 -10.43
C LEU A 36 -2.93 7.32 -11.20
N ASN A 37 -3.40 7.50 -12.43
CA ASN A 37 -3.07 8.67 -13.24
C ASN A 37 -3.75 9.96 -12.76
N LYS A 38 -4.96 9.88 -12.15
CA LYS A 38 -5.66 11.06 -11.64
C LYS A 38 -4.95 11.74 -10.46
N GLN A 39 -4.31 10.97 -9.57
CA GLN A 39 -3.58 11.53 -8.42
C GLN A 39 -2.30 12.29 -8.84
N GLY A 40 -1.74 12.01 -10.02
CA GLY A 40 -0.54 12.68 -10.54
C GLY A 40 -0.80 13.99 -11.28
N ILE A 41 -2.03 14.25 -11.74
CA ILE A 41 -2.37 15.44 -12.53
C ILE A 41 -2.78 16.61 -11.62
N ASP A 42 -3.46 16.36 -10.50
CA ASP A 42 -3.84 17.43 -9.55
C ASP A 42 -2.64 18.11 -8.87
N LYS A 43 -1.53 17.38 -8.67
CA LYS A 43 -0.31 17.95 -8.07
C LYS A 43 0.55 18.82 -9.01
N ARG A 44 0.25 18.84 -10.32
CA ARG A 44 0.95 19.72 -11.29
C ARG A 44 0.23 21.05 -11.53
N LYS A 45 -0.85 21.34 -10.81
CA LYS A 45 -1.66 22.55 -10.97
C LYS A 45 -1.65 23.42 -9.70
N ASN A 46 -0.46 23.60 -9.11
CA ASN A 46 -0.17 24.71 -8.21
C ASN A 46 1.23 25.25 -8.50
#